data_AF-A0A971KHZ6-F1
#
_entry.id   AF-A0A971KHZ6-F1
#
_cell.length_a   1.000
_cell.length_b   1.000
_cell.length_c   1.000
_cell.angle_alpha   90.00
_cell.angle_beta   90.00
_cell.angle_gamma   90.00
#
_symmetry.space_group_name_H-M   'P 1'
#
loop_
_entity.id
_entity.type
_entity.pdbx_description
1 polymer ?
#
loop_
_entity_poly.entity_id
_entity_poly.type
_entity_poly.pdbx_seq_one_letter_code
_entity_poly.pdbx_strand_id
1 'polypeptide(L)'
;MAYAVVQRGASKGVWNINSCEGSSFSISAQVAVSMGFFEDQEIDYDQYTVLKRASELQSARTKALDLLAIRDHSRYGLSTKLLLRGFSKDIVDEVLASLIEKGLLSDRRFAESFVRMRQNRNP
;
A
#
# COMPACT_ATOMS: atom_id res chain seq x y z
N MET A 1 -26.53 -10.07 5.74
CA MET A 1 -26.97 -8.72 5.37
C MET A 1 -25.83 -8.07 4.61
N ALA A 2 -26.12 -7.38 3.51
CA ALA A 2 -25.12 -6.61 2.78
C ALA A 2 -24.61 -5.45 3.64
N TYR A 3 -23.29 -5.32 3.75
CA TYR A 3 -22.63 -4.22 4.47
C TYR A 3 -22.13 -3.13 3.52
N ALA A 4 -21.72 -3.50 2.31
CA ALA A 4 -21.26 -2.56 1.30
C ALA A 4 -21.60 -3.02 -0.12
N VAL A 5 -21.50 -2.09 -1.07
CA VAL A 5 -21.75 -2.35 -2.50
C VAL A 5 -20.52 -1.96 -3.30
N VAL A 6 -20.17 -2.79 -4.28
CA VAL A 6 -19.06 -2.56 -5.22
C VAL A 6 -19.57 -1.81 -6.45
N GLN A 7 -18.99 -0.65 -6.75
CA GLN A 7 -19.34 0.16 -7.92
C GLN A 7 -18.11 0.52 -8.74
N ARG A 8 -18.31 0.81 -10.03
CA ARG A 8 -17.21 1.33 -10.86
C ARG A 8 -16.83 2.74 -10.42
N GLY A 9 -15.52 2.96 -10.27
CA GLY A 9 -14.97 4.27 -9.96
C GLY A 9 -14.93 5.19 -11.18
N ALA A 10 -14.67 6.48 -10.92
CA ALA A 10 -14.61 7.53 -11.95
C ALA A 10 -13.48 7.33 -12.99
N SER A 11 -12.46 6.52 -12.67
CA SER A 11 -11.33 6.23 -13.54
C SER A 11 -11.30 4.77 -13.95
N LYS A 12 -10.84 4.51 -15.19
CA LYS A 12 -10.70 3.14 -15.72
C LYS A 12 -9.78 2.33 -14.80
N GLY A 13 -10.30 1.23 -14.27
CA GLY A 13 -9.55 0.31 -13.42
C GLY A 13 -9.55 0.65 -11.92
N VAL A 14 -10.38 1.60 -11.49
CA VAL A 14 -10.65 1.86 -10.06
C VAL A 14 -12.07 1.42 -9.74
N TRP A 15 -12.24 0.72 -8.63
CA TRP A 15 -13.54 0.31 -8.09
C TRP A 15 -13.75 0.98 -6.74
N ASN A 16 -14.97 1.43 -6.48
CA ASN A 16 -15.36 2.07 -5.23
C ASN A 16 -16.20 1.09 -4.40
N ILE A 17 -15.85 0.94 -3.13
CA ILE A 17 -16.62 0.17 -2.15
C ILE A 17 -17.32 1.19 -1.27
N ASN A 18 -18.64 1.19 -1.30
CA ASN A 18 -19.46 2.11 -0.52
C ASN A 18 -20.15 1.31 0.59
N SER A 19 -19.78 1.57 1.84
CA SER A 19 -20.46 1.01 3.01
C SER A 19 -21.79 1.72 3.26
N CYS A 20 -22.76 0.98 3.81
CA CYS A 20 -24.00 1.56 4.31
C CYS A 20 -23.79 2.59 5.44
N GLU A 21 -22.65 2.54 6.14
CA GLU A 21 -22.27 3.49 7.20
C GLU A 21 -21.59 4.77 6.66
N GLY A 22 -21.50 4.93 5.33
CA GLY A 22 -20.93 6.12 4.69
C GLY A 22 -19.41 6.08 4.51
N SER A 23 -18.72 5.07 5.03
CA SER A 23 -17.31 4.84 4.72
C SER A 23 -17.16 4.35 3.29
N SER A 24 -16.34 5.06 2.51
CA SER A 24 -16.06 4.72 1.11
C SER A 24 -14.55 4.60 0.90
N PHE A 25 -14.11 3.56 0.22
CA PHE A 25 -12.71 3.42 -0.19
C PHE A 25 -12.62 2.87 -1.61
N SER A 26 -11.47 3.06 -2.25
CA SER A 26 -11.24 2.54 -3.58
C SER A 26 -10.28 1.36 -3.58
N ILE A 27 -10.50 0.43 -4.50
CA ILE A 27 -9.59 -0.67 -4.81
C ILE A 27 -9.21 -0.62 -6.27
N SER A 28 -8.01 -1.11 -6.58
CA SER A 28 -7.62 -1.32 -7.97
C SER A 28 -8.37 -2.48 -8.61
N ALA A 29 -8.45 -2.46 -9.93
CA ALA A 29 -8.97 -3.57 -10.72
C ALA A 29 -8.26 -4.90 -10.43
N GLN A 30 -6.97 -4.88 -10.08
CA GLN A 30 -6.25 -6.10 -9.73
C GLN A 30 -6.83 -6.75 -8.47
N VAL A 31 -7.15 -5.95 -7.45
CA VAL A 31 -7.76 -6.45 -6.21
C VAL A 31 -9.18 -6.97 -6.49
N ALA A 32 -9.97 -6.21 -7.25
CA ALA A 32 -11.33 -6.62 -7.63
C ALA A 32 -11.33 -7.96 -8.38
N VAL A 33 -10.44 -8.13 -9.36
CA VAL A 33 -10.29 -9.39 -10.12
C VAL A 33 -9.81 -10.52 -9.23
N SER A 34 -8.81 -10.30 -8.36
CA SER A 34 -8.25 -11.35 -7.50
C SER A 34 -9.26 -11.94 -6.52
N MET A 35 -10.24 -11.14 -6.12
CA MET A 35 -11.29 -11.53 -5.18
C MET A 35 -12.59 -11.95 -5.89
N GLY A 36 -12.64 -11.86 -7.23
CA GLY A 36 -13.80 -12.25 -8.02
C GLY A 36 -15.02 -11.34 -7.87
N PHE A 37 -14.82 -10.05 -7.60
CA PHE A 37 -15.93 -9.11 -7.43
C PHE A 37 -16.48 -8.59 -8.76
N PHE A 38 -17.81 -8.45 -8.81
CA PHE A 38 -18.55 -7.89 -9.95
C PHE A 38 -19.18 -6.54 -9.60
N GLU A 39 -19.61 -5.81 -10.63
CA GLU A 39 -20.35 -4.55 -10.48
C GLU A 39 -21.70 -4.79 -9.79
N ASP A 40 -22.06 -3.88 -8.89
CA ASP A 40 -23.25 -3.91 -8.05
C ASP A 40 -23.34 -5.14 -7.13
N GLN A 41 -22.21 -5.80 -6.89
CA GLN A 41 -22.16 -6.89 -5.92
C GLN A 41 -22.27 -6.35 -4.50
N GLU A 42 -23.24 -6.89 -3.77
CA GLU A 42 -23.35 -6.75 -2.33
C GLU A 42 -22.30 -7.62 -1.64
N ILE A 43 -21.56 -7.02 -0.71
CA ILE A 43 -20.56 -7.71 0.09
C ILE A 43 -20.93 -7.68 1.56
N ASP A 44 -20.61 -8.76 2.26
CA ASP A 44 -20.79 -8.84 3.71
C ASP A 44 -19.68 -8.08 4.47
N TYR A 45 -19.77 -8.08 5.80
CA TYR A 45 -18.80 -7.40 6.66
C TYR A 45 -17.40 -8.02 6.59
N ASP A 46 -17.31 -9.35 6.52
CA ASP A 46 -16.04 -10.06 6.49
C ASP A 46 -15.30 -9.75 5.17
N GLN A 47 -16.00 -9.78 4.05
CA GLN A 47 -15.51 -9.35 2.75
C GLN A 47 -15.09 -7.87 2.75
N TYR A 48 -15.89 -6.99 3.37
CA TYR A 48 -15.55 -5.57 3.49
C TYR A 48 -14.24 -5.36 4.25
N THR A 49 -14.03 -6.03 5.38
CA THR A 49 -12.79 -5.89 6.17
C THR A 49 -11.56 -6.39 5.41
N VAL A 50 -11.68 -7.51 4.69
CA VAL A 50 -10.62 -8.04 3.82
C VAL A 50 -10.28 -7.06 2.70
N LEU A 51 -11.28 -6.50 2.04
CA LEU A 51 -11.09 -5.52 0.97
C LEU A 51 -10.46 -4.22 1.47
N LYS A 52 -10.90 -3.74 2.64
CA LYS A 52 -10.35 -2.53 3.26
C LYS A 52 -8.86 -2.72 3.56
N ARG A 53 -8.49 -3.85 4.17
CA ARG A 53 -7.09 -4.20 4.43
C ARG A 53 -6.28 -4.31 3.13
N ALA A 54 -6.83 -4.94 2.09
CA ALA A 54 -6.16 -5.06 0.80
C ALA A 54 -5.93 -3.69 0.13
N SER A 55 -6.90 -2.76 0.23
CA SER A 55 -6.75 -1.37 -0.24
C SER A 55 -5.63 -0.63 0.51
N GLU A 56 -5.59 -0.78 1.84
CA GLU A 56 -4.54 -0.18 2.68
C GLU A 56 -3.15 -0.73 2.34
N LEU A 57 -3.00 -2.05 2.17
CA LEU A 57 -1.76 -2.69 1.73
C LEU A 57 -1.30 -2.15 0.37
N GLN A 58 -2.23 -2.04 -0.58
CA GLN A 58 -1.92 -1.51 -1.91
C GLN A 58 -1.47 -0.05 -1.83
N SER A 59 -2.17 0.78 -1.08
CA SER A 59 -1.86 2.20 -0.92
C SER A 59 -0.49 2.41 -0.24
N ALA A 60 -0.22 1.65 0.82
CA ALA A 60 1.07 1.67 1.51
C ALA A 60 2.21 1.21 0.60
N ARG A 61 1.99 0.15 -0.19
CA ARG A 61 2.97 -0.37 -1.15
C ARG A 61 3.27 0.62 -2.26
N THR A 62 2.25 1.20 -2.90
CA THR A 62 2.42 2.25 -3.92
C THR A 62 3.24 3.39 -3.33
N LYS A 63 2.92 3.80 -2.10
CA LYS A 63 3.66 4.89 -1.47
C LYS A 63 5.11 4.54 -1.15
N ALA A 64 5.36 3.31 -0.72
CA ALA A 64 6.71 2.82 -0.48
C ALA A 64 7.54 2.79 -1.78
N LEU A 65 6.93 2.36 -2.89
CA LEU A 65 7.57 2.37 -4.21
C LEU A 65 7.89 3.78 -4.70
N ASP A 66 6.97 4.75 -4.55
CA ASP A 66 7.25 6.16 -4.87
C ASP A 66 8.50 6.68 -4.15
N LEU A 67 8.62 6.34 -2.87
CA LEU A 67 9.72 6.79 -2.02
C LEU A 67 11.04 6.13 -2.47
N LEU A 68 11.02 4.83 -2.73
CA LEU A 68 12.18 4.07 -3.22
C LEU A 68 12.62 4.49 -4.63
N ALA A 69 11.69 4.94 -5.48
CA ALA A 69 12.00 5.42 -6.83
C ALA A 69 12.85 6.71 -6.82
N ILE A 70 12.73 7.53 -5.77
CA ILE A 70 13.47 8.78 -5.66
C ILE A 70 14.90 8.53 -5.16
N ARG A 71 15.08 7.64 -4.18
CA ARG A 71 16.39 7.27 -3.62
C ARG A 71 16.29 6.04 -2.74
N ASP A 72 17.45 5.44 -2.45
CA ASP A 72 17.56 4.41 -1.43
C ASP A 72 17.04 4.88 -0.07
N HIS A 73 16.35 3.98 0.62
CA HIS A 73 15.84 4.17 1.96
C HIS A 73 16.26 2.99 2.84
N SER A 74 16.55 3.28 4.10
CA SER A 74 16.63 2.23 5.12
C SER A 74 15.23 1.72 5.45
N ARG A 75 15.14 0.47 5.90
CA ARG A 75 13.89 -0.11 6.41
C ARG A 75 13.23 0.78 7.46
N TYR A 76 14.03 1.26 8.43
CA TYR A 76 13.54 2.16 9.48
C TYR A 76 12.99 3.47 8.91
N GLY A 77 13.74 4.14 8.04
CA GLY A 77 13.31 5.41 7.45
C GLY A 77 12.06 5.28 6.58
N LEU A 78 11.91 4.17 5.87
CA LEU A 78 10.70 3.89 5.09
C LEU A 78 9.51 3.57 6.00
N SER A 79 9.72 2.76 7.04
CA SER A 79 8.71 2.45 8.06
C SER A 79 8.16 3.71 8.72
N THR A 80 9.03 4.59 9.25
CA THR A 80 8.63 5.84 9.90
C THR A 80 7.79 6.71 8.96
N LYS A 81 8.18 6.83 7.69
CA LYS A 81 7.43 7.64 6.72
C LYS A 81 6.04 7.08 6.41
N LEU A 82 5.87 5.77 6.40
CA LEU A 82 4.57 5.14 6.17
C LEU A 82 3.68 5.27 7.41
N LEU A 83 4.23 5.07 8.62
CA LEU A 83 3.50 5.28 9.87
C LEU A 83 3.01 6.73 10.03
N LEU A 84 3.87 7.71 9.73
CA LEU A 84 3.50 9.14 9.76
C LEU A 84 2.40 9.51 8.75
N ARG A 85 2.14 8.67 7.75
CA ARG A 85 1.05 8.84 6.79
C ARG A 85 -0.26 8.17 7.23
N GLY A 86 -0.29 7.56 8.40
CA GLY A 86 -1.48 6.95 8.97
C GLY A 86 -1.67 5.46 8.63
N PHE A 87 -0.69 4.80 8.00
CA PHE A 87 -0.75 3.35 7.82
C PHE A 87 -0.49 2.64 9.14
N SER A 88 -1.23 1.55 9.40
CA SER A 88 -1.03 0.75 10.61
C SER A 88 0.30 0.00 10.56
N LYS A 89 0.83 -0.33 11.75
CA LYS A 89 2.13 -1.03 11.86
C LYS A 89 2.13 -2.37 11.13
N ASP A 90 1.04 -3.13 11.20
CA ASP A 90 0.93 -4.45 10.57
C ASP A 90 1.01 -4.35 9.04
N ILE A 91 0.30 -3.37 8.46
CA ILE A 91 0.34 -3.06 7.02
C ILE A 91 1.76 -2.66 6.60
N VAL A 92 2.40 -1.79 7.39
CA VAL A 92 3.77 -1.33 7.11
C VAL A 92 4.75 -2.49 7.15
N ASP A 93 4.70 -3.33 8.18
CA ASP A 93 5.62 -4.46 8.32
C ASP A 93 5.45 -5.48 7.18
N GLU A 94 4.22 -5.77 6.78
CA GLU A 94 3.91 -6.67 5.66
C GLU A 94 4.44 -6.12 4.32
N VAL A 95 4.21 -4.83 4.06
CA VAL A 95 4.70 -4.16 2.84
C VAL A 95 6.24 -4.17 2.80
N LEU A 96 6.90 -3.81 3.90
CA LEU A 96 8.36 -3.78 3.96
C LEU A 96 8.95 -5.18 3.78
N ALA A 97 8.35 -6.21 4.39
CA ALA A 97 8.78 -7.60 4.21
C ALA A 97 8.72 -8.00 2.72
N SER A 98 7.60 -7.73 2.03
CA SER A 98 7.47 -8.05 0.61
C SER A 98 8.47 -7.27 -0.28
N LEU A 99 8.79 -6.03 0.09
CA LEU A 99 9.79 -5.24 -0.64
C LEU A 99 11.23 -5.73 -0.41
N ILE A 100 11.55 -6.24 0.78
CA ILE A 100 12.85 -6.85 1.08
C ILE A 100 13.00 -8.17 0.31
N GLU A 101 11.97 -9.01 0.34
CA GLU A 101 11.95 -10.29 -0.38
C GLU A 101 12.15 -10.11 -1.89
N LYS A 102 11.51 -9.07 -2.46
CA LYS A 102 11.68 -8.70 -3.88
C LYS A 102 12.99 -7.99 -4.19
N GLY A 103 13.85 -7.77 -3.20
CA GLY A 103 15.11 -7.04 -3.36
C GLY A 103 14.92 -5.59 -3.78
N LEU A 104 13.77 -4.97 -3.48
CA LEU A 104 13.47 -3.56 -3.75
C LEU A 104 13.93 -2.67 -2.59
N LEU A 105 13.86 -3.17 -1.36
CA LEU A 105 14.41 -2.51 -0.17
C LEU A 105 15.67 -3.25 0.30
N SER A 106 16.78 -2.52 0.47
CA SER A 106 18.06 -3.11 0.91
C SER A 106 18.84 -2.14 1.79
N ASP A 107 19.01 -2.50 3.07
CA ASP A 107 19.79 -1.70 4.01
C ASP A 107 21.28 -1.65 3.62
N ARG A 108 21.77 -2.67 2.91
CA ARG A 108 23.13 -2.66 2.35
C ARG A 108 23.29 -1.57 1.28
N ARG A 109 22.37 -1.50 0.31
CA ARG A 109 22.41 -0.44 -0.73
C ARG A 109 22.33 0.94 -0.09
N PHE A 110 21.47 1.10 0.92
CA PHE A 110 21.38 2.33 1.68
C PHE A 110 22.71 2.69 2.37
N ALA A 111 23.37 1.74 3.05
CA ALA A 111 24.65 1.97 3.71
C ALA A 111 25.76 2.38 2.72
N GLU A 112 25.85 1.69 1.57
CA GLU A 112 26.81 2.01 0.52
C GLU A 112 26.59 3.42 -0.07
N SER A 113 25.33 3.78 -0.34
CA SER A 113 24.93 5.11 -0.80
C SER A 113 25.23 6.19 0.27
N PHE A 114 25.03 5.89 1.55
CA PHE A 114 25.29 6.82 2.65
C PHE A 114 26.80 7.10 2.83
N VAL A 115 27.64 6.07 2.74
CA VAL A 115 29.11 6.23 2.84
C VAL A 115 29.63 7.07 1.68
N ARG A 116 29.22 6.79 0.44
CA ARG A 116 29.59 7.61 -0.74
C ARG A 116 29.18 9.07 -0.57
N MET A 117 27.96 9.31 -0.07
CA MET A 117 27.48 10.68 0.19
C MET A 117 28.34 11.39 1.25
N ARG A 118 28.77 10.69 2.31
CA ARG A 118 29.64 11.28 3.35
C ARG A 118 31.05 11.57 2.83
N GLN A 119 31.62 10.69 2.01
CA GLN A 119 32.95 10.87 1.43
C GLN A 119 33.00 12.07 0.48
N ASN A 120 31.94 12.31 -0.30
CA ASN A 120 31.86 13.47 -1.20
C ASN A 120 31.60 14.81 -0.49
N ARG A 121 31.31 14.81 0.82
CA ARG A 121 30.93 16.02 1.57
C ARG A 121 32.04 16.62 2.44
N ASN A 122 33.20 15.97 2.49
CA ASN A 122 34.41 16.45 3.17
C ASN A 122 35.59 16.53 2.17
N PRO A 123 35.90 17.70 1.60
CA PRO A 123 37.26 18.09 1.24
C PRO A 123 38.07 18.47 2.48
#